data_AF-R0EJJ4-F1
#
_entry.id   AF-R0EJJ4-F1
#
_cell.length_a   1.000
_cell.length_b   1.000
_cell.length_c   1.000
_cell.angle_alpha   90.00
_cell.angle_beta   90.00
_cell.angle_gamma   90.00
#
_symmetry.space_group_name_H-M   'P 1'
#
loop_
_entity.id
_entity.type
_entity.pdbx_description
1 polymer ?
#
loop_
_entity_poly.entity_id
_entity_poly.type
_entity_poly.pdbx_seq_one_letter_code
_entity_poly.pdbx_strand_id
1 'polypeptide(L)'
;MIRLAALLALSLSACAAAAPEGASPGGPASRCDVTIRFGSYGGGIDRPLSDTVTDMVKTDRDLAHVERKPWGREGEYDLCLTAKSKLNASAIYERYRAMLPARNLQAPTSIEGPDGKRFETIGPM
;
A
#
# COMPACT_ATOMS: atom_id res chain seq x y z
N MET A 1 -59.14 -11.56 39.82
CA MET A 1 -58.16 -10.47 39.86
C MET A 1 -57.14 -10.74 38.76
N ILE A 2 -57.20 -9.97 37.68
CA ILE A 2 -56.28 -10.02 36.53
C ILE A 2 -55.01 -9.26 36.90
N ARG A 3 -53.80 -9.77 36.58
CA ARG A 3 -52.73 -9.06 35.84
C ARG A 3 -51.63 -10.04 35.38
N LEU A 4 -51.51 -10.16 34.05
CA LEU A 4 -50.30 -10.54 33.33
C LEU A 4 -49.14 -9.61 33.73
N ALA A 5 -47.91 -10.14 33.76
CA ALA A 5 -46.71 -9.33 33.52
C ALA A 5 -45.74 -10.12 32.63
N ALA A 6 -45.63 -9.64 31.40
CA ALA A 6 -44.79 -10.16 30.34
C ALA A 6 -43.32 -9.74 30.51
N LEU A 7 -42.43 -10.62 30.04
CA LEU A 7 -41.21 -10.37 29.25
C LEU A 7 -40.56 -8.98 29.33
N LEU A 8 -39.26 -8.95 29.65
CA LEU A 8 -38.34 -8.08 28.92
C LEU A 8 -36.96 -8.73 28.77
N ALA A 9 -36.63 -8.94 27.49
CA ALA A 9 -35.42 -9.56 26.98
C ALA A 9 -34.20 -8.65 27.21
N LEU A 10 -33.09 -9.24 27.68
CA LEU A 10 -31.78 -8.60 27.61
C LEU A 10 -31.21 -8.78 26.20
N SER A 11 -31.28 -7.73 25.39
CA SER A 11 -30.56 -7.63 24.12
C SER A 11 -29.10 -7.25 24.38
N LEU A 12 -28.17 -8.19 24.19
CA LEU A 12 -26.75 -7.85 24.04
C LEU A 12 -26.53 -7.34 22.61
N SER A 13 -26.48 -6.01 22.47
CA SER A 13 -26.01 -5.37 21.24
C SER A 13 -24.48 -5.30 21.28
N ALA A 14 -23.83 -6.27 20.65
CA ALA A 14 -22.41 -6.21 20.34
C ALA A 14 -22.26 -5.83 18.85
N CYS A 15 -22.19 -4.54 18.56
CA CYS A 15 -21.68 -4.06 17.28
C CYS A 15 -20.16 -4.28 17.27
N ALA A 16 -19.72 -5.47 16.85
CA ALA A 16 -18.37 -5.67 16.40
C ALA A 16 -18.23 -4.97 15.03
N ALA A 17 -17.73 -3.74 15.03
CA ALA A 17 -17.27 -3.10 13.81
C ALA A 17 -16.06 -3.89 13.30
N ALA A 18 -16.26 -4.74 12.29
CA ALA A 18 -15.17 -5.36 11.58
C ALA A 18 -14.30 -4.26 10.96
N ALA A 19 -13.05 -4.18 11.40
CA ALA A 19 -12.06 -3.34 10.75
C ALA A 19 -11.87 -3.84 9.30
N PRO A 20 -11.76 -2.96 8.30
CA PRO A 20 -11.48 -3.40 6.94
C PRO A 20 -10.14 -4.14 6.91
N GLU A 21 -10.18 -5.41 6.49
CA GLU A 21 -9.00 -6.20 6.16
C GLU A 21 -8.20 -5.45 5.08
N GLY A 22 -7.03 -4.94 5.47
CA GLY A 22 -6.14 -4.18 4.59
C GLY A 22 -5.35 -3.06 5.28
N ALA A 23 -5.75 -2.64 6.49
CA ALA A 23 -4.98 -1.67 7.28
C ALA A 23 -3.80 -2.37 7.99
N SER A 24 -2.62 -2.29 7.39
CA SER A 24 -1.34 -2.63 8.04
C SER A 24 -1.16 -1.81 9.34
N PRO A 25 -0.58 -2.37 10.43
CA PRO A 25 -0.47 -1.70 11.71
C PRO A 25 0.61 -0.61 11.67
N GLY A 26 0.22 0.58 11.25
CA GLY A 26 0.87 1.85 11.55
C GLY A 26 -0.22 2.83 12.00
N GLY A 27 0.04 3.64 13.03
CA GLY A 27 -0.88 4.68 13.50
C GLY A 27 -1.18 5.73 12.43
N PRO A 28 -1.55 6.98 12.75
CA PRO A 28 -1.71 8.04 11.74
C PRO A 28 -0.34 8.42 11.15
N ALA A 29 0.23 7.51 10.36
CA ALA A 29 1.37 7.70 9.51
C ALA A 29 0.95 8.73 8.46
N SER A 30 1.84 9.68 8.19
CA SER A 30 1.82 10.47 6.97
C SER A 30 1.44 9.55 5.81
N ARG A 31 0.23 9.73 5.24
CA ARG A 31 -0.17 9.00 4.04
C ARG A 31 0.91 9.27 3.00
N CYS A 32 1.51 8.21 2.47
CA CYS A 32 2.42 8.32 1.34
C CYS A 32 1.67 9.01 0.20
N ASP A 33 2.32 9.93 -0.51
CA ASP A 33 1.72 10.50 -1.72
C ASP A 33 1.78 9.48 -2.86
N VAL A 34 2.84 8.66 -2.89
CA VAL A 34 3.01 7.51 -3.78
C VAL A 34 3.58 6.34 -2.99
N THR A 35 3.03 5.15 -3.20
CA THR A 35 3.53 3.90 -2.63
C THR A 35 3.94 2.96 -3.75
N ILE A 36 5.18 2.47 -3.74
CA ILE A 36 5.63 1.39 -4.64
C ILE A 36 5.83 0.13 -3.80
N ARG A 37 5.16 -0.96 -4.14
CA ARG A 37 5.23 -2.23 -3.41
C ARG A 37 5.93 -3.29 -4.24
N PHE A 38 7.00 -3.83 -3.69
CA PHE A 38 7.75 -4.96 -4.23
C PHE A 38 7.31 -6.22 -3.50
N GLY A 39 6.49 -7.04 -4.15
CA GLY A 39 6.04 -8.32 -3.63
C GLY A 39 6.88 -9.48 -4.14
N SER A 40 6.63 -10.66 -3.57
CA SER A 40 7.26 -11.92 -3.97
C SER A 40 6.19 -12.98 -4.26
N TYR A 41 6.53 -13.93 -5.13
CA TYR A 41 5.78 -15.17 -5.32
C TYR A 41 6.74 -16.36 -5.30
N GLY A 42 7.27 -16.68 -4.11
CA GLY A 42 8.09 -17.88 -3.87
C GLY A 42 9.55 -17.83 -4.35
N GLY A 43 9.98 -16.72 -4.93
CA GLY A 43 11.34 -16.53 -5.48
C GLY A 43 12.06 -15.26 -5.01
N GLY A 44 11.45 -14.48 -4.12
CA GLY A 44 11.89 -13.13 -3.79
C GLY A 44 11.31 -12.06 -4.71
N ILE A 45 11.74 -10.83 -4.46
CA ILE A 45 11.37 -9.66 -5.27
C ILE A 45 12.19 -9.58 -6.56
N ASP A 46 11.71 -8.78 -7.52
CA ASP A 46 12.53 -8.33 -8.66
C ASP A 46 13.60 -7.35 -8.15
N ARG A 47 14.80 -7.89 -7.88
CA ARG A 47 15.97 -7.14 -7.40
C ARG A 47 16.43 -6.08 -8.41
N PRO A 48 16.61 -6.39 -9.72
CA PRO A 48 17.00 -5.37 -10.70
C PRO A 48 16.06 -4.16 -10.76
N LEU A 49 14.74 -4.37 -10.76
CA LEU A 49 13.77 -3.27 -10.75
C LEU A 49 13.81 -2.49 -9.43
N SER A 50 13.88 -3.20 -8.30
CA SER A 50 14.04 -2.62 -6.96
C SER A 50 15.25 -1.68 -6.87
N ASP A 51 16.40 -2.12 -7.37
CA ASP A 51 17.65 -1.35 -7.33
C ASP A 51 17.55 -0.11 -8.24
N THR A 52 16.97 -0.27 -9.43
CA THR A 52 16.74 0.85 -10.36
C THR A 52 15.84 1.92 -9.76
N VAL A 53 14.73 1.52 -9.12
CA VAL A 53 13.83 2.45 -8.41
C VAL A 53 14.54 3.09 -7.22
N THR A 54 15.33 2.32 -6.47
CA THR A 54 16.09 2.80 -5.31
C THR A 54 17.14 3.84 -5.70
N ASP A 55 17.78 3.71 -6.85
CA ASP A 55 18.73 4.71 -7.35
C ASP A 55 18.02 5.96 -7.87
N MET A 56 16.85 5.81 -8.51
CA MET A 56 16.03 6.95 -8.92
C MET A 56 15.60 7.80 -7.73
N VAL A 57 15.06 7.20 -6.66
CA VAL A 57 14.57 7.96 -5.49
C VAL A 57 15.67 8.75 -4.77
N LYS A 58 16.94 8.32 -4.85
CA LYS A 58 18.08 9.05 -4.26
C LYS A 58 18.37 10.37 -4.98
N THR A 59 18.03 10.44 -6.27
CA THR A 59 18.34 11.60 -7.13
C THR A 59 17.11 12.45 -7.44
N ASP A 60 15.91 11.95 -7.14
CA ASP A 60 14.64 12.63 -7.37
C ASP A 60 14.50 13.87 -6.48
N ARG A 61 14.54 15.05 -7.12
CA ARG A 61 14.47 16.35 -6.44
C ARG A 61 13.06 16.73 -6.02
N ASP A 62 12.02 16.04 -6.49
CA ASP A 62 10.63 16.33 -6.15
C ASP A 62 10.18 15.63 -4.85
N LEU A 63 10.99 14.72 -4.31
CA LEU A 63 10.73 13.99 -3.07
C LEU A 63 11.22 14.76 -1.84
N ALA A 64 10.34 14.91 -0.85
CA ALA A 64 10.65 15.44 0.47
C ALA A 64 11.16 14.36 1.41
N HIS A 65 10.59 13.16 1.31
CA HIS A 65 10.92 12.03 2.15
C HIS A 65 10.72 10.72 1.40
N VAL A 66 11.54 9.72 1.74
CA VAL A 66 11.48 8.37 1.23
C VAL A 66 11.65 7.43 2.42
N GLU A 67 10.69 6.55 2.62
CA GLU A 67 10.73 5.55 3.69
C GLU A 67 10.57 4.15 3.09
N ARG A 68 11.44 3.22 3.50
CA ARG A 68 11.35 1.81 3.14
C ARG A 68 10.74 1.01 4.30
N LYS A 69 9.62 0.34 4.04
CA LYS A 69 8.85 -0.45 5.01
C LYS A 69 8.90 -1.94 4.67
N PRO A 70 9.84 -2.71 5.22
CA PRO A 70 9.88 -4.15 5.00
C PRO A 70 8.69 -4.83 5.69
N TRP A 71 8.11 -5.84 5.03
CA TRP A 71 6.98 -6.59 5.58
C TRP A 71 7.04 -8.11 5.34
N GLY A 72 7.90 -8.58 4.44
CA GLY A 72 8.06 -10.00 4.14
C GLY A 72 9.46 -10.54 4.42
N ARG A 73 9.64 -11.85 4.22
CA ARG A 73 10.89 -12.57 4.50
C ARG A 73 11.78 -12.77 3.28
N GLU A 74 11.23 -12.61 2.09
CA GLU A 74 11.88 -12.81 0.80
C GLU A 74 12.40 -11.50 0.20
N GLY A 75 12.38 -10.44 1.02
CA GLY A 75 12.84 -9.10 0.67
C GLY A 75 11.72 -8.15 0.30
N GLU A 76 10.47 -8.48 0.59
CA GLU A 76 9.30 -7.66 0.26
C GLU A 76 9.24 -6.39 1.13
N TYR A 77 8.91 -5.28 0.48
CA TYR A 77 8.78 -3.99 1.13
C TYR A 77 7.92 -3.02 0.32
N ASP A 78 7.47 -1.98 1.01
CA ASP A 78 6.89 -0.78 0.40
C ASP A 78 7.89 0.37 0.44
N LEU A 79 7.97 1.13 -0.65
CA LEU A 79 8.57 2.46 -0.69
C LEU A 79 7.46 3.50 -0.57
N CYS A 80 7.46 4.20 0.56
CA CYS A 80 6.59 5.33 0.82
C CYS A 80 7.30 6.60 0.36
N LEU A 81 6.74 7.25 -0.65
CA LEU A 81 7.28 8.48 -1.23
C LEU A 81 6.42 9.66 -0.81
N THR A 82 7.04 10.69 -0.25
CA THR A 82 6.38 11.96 0.10
C THR A 82 6.87 13.05 -0.85
N ALA A 83 5.95 13.72 -1.52
CA ALA A 83 6.26 14.81 -2.43
C ALA A 83 6.58 16.09 -1.65
N LYS A 84 7.51 16.93 -2.15
CA LYS A 84 7.72 18.29 -1.63
C LYS A 84 6.51 19.19 -1.82
N SER A 85 5.75 18.93 -2.87
CA SER A 85 4.51 19.64 -3.20
C SER A 85 3.45 18.64 -3.61
N LYS A 86 2.24 18.79 -3.05
CA LYS A 86 1.09 17.95 -3.42
C LYS A 86 0.74 18.06 -4.90
N LEU A 87 1.04 19.19 -5.54
CA LEU A 87 0.85 19.37 -6.99
C LEU A 87 1.71 18.40 -7.81
N ASN A 88 2.83 17.91 -7.25
CA ASN A 88 3.77 17.03 -7.93
C ASN A 88 3.45 15.55 -7.70
N ALA A 89 2.58 15.19 -6.75
CA ALA A 89 2.30 13.79 -6.41
C ALA A 89 1.87 12.96 -7.64
N SER A 90 1.01 13.51 -8.49
CA SER A 90 0.60 12.87 -9.74
C SER A 90 1.75 12.71 -10.73
N ALA A 91 2.62 13.73 -10.88
CA ALA A 91 3.78 13.65 -11.78
C ALA A 91 4.81 12.63 -11.28
N ILE A 92 5.01 12.55 -9.96
CA ILE A 92 5.83 11.54 -9.30
C ILE A 92 5.25 10.14 -9.59
N TYR A 93 3.94 9.94 -9.38
CA TYR A 93 3.28 8.68 -9.71
C TYR A 93 3.53 8.26 -11.17
N GLU A 94 3.28 9.14 -12.14
CA GLU A 94 3.45 8.79 -13.57
C GLU A 94 4.92 8.45 -13.90
N ARG A 95 5.89 9.16 -13.29
CA ARG A 95 7.32 8.90 -13.46
C ARG A 95 7.72 7.51 -13.00
N TYR A 96 7.35 7.14 -11.78
CA TYR A 96 7.67 5.81 -11.24
C TYR A 96 6.83 4.72 -11.91
N ARG A 97 5.57 5.01 -12.24
CA ARG A 97 4.72 4.11 -13.03
C ARG A 97 5.39 3.75 -14.36
N ALA A 98 5.99 4.72 -15.06
CA ALA A 98 6.67 4.48 -16.33
C ALA A 98 7.89 3.54 -16.22
N MET A 99 8.45 3.36 -15.02
CA MET A 99 9.53 2.41 -14.76
C MET A 99 9.03 0.97 -14.62
N LEU A 100 7.76 0.77 -14.21
CA LEU A 100 7.21 -0.56 -14.02
C LEU A 100 6.82 -1.17 -15.38
N PRO A 101 7.30 -2.39 -15.71
CA PRO A 101 6.92 -3.06 -16.94
C PRO A 101 5.44 -3.47 -16.90
N ALA A 102 4.82 -3.69 -18.06
CA ALA A 102 3.44 -4.20 -18.10
C ALA A 102 3.33 -5.61 -17.49
N ARG A 103 4.36 -6.45 -17.73
CA ARG A 103 4.50 -7.80 -17.17
C ARG A 103 5.80 -7.88 -16.40
N ASN A 104 5.77 -8.45 -15.21
CA ASN A 104 6.97 -8.76 -14.45
C ASN A 104 6.96 -10.25 -14.10
N LEU A 105 7.72 -11.04 -14.86
CA LEU A 105 7.77 -12.49 -14.68
C LEU A 105 8.67 -12.92 -13.52
N GLN A 106 9.44 -11.99 -12.94
CA GLN A 106 10.27 -12.28 -11.76
C GLN A 106 9.44 -12.21 -10.49
N ALA A 107 8.73 -11.09 -10.27
CA ALA A 107 7.91 -10.90 -9.09
C ALA A 107 6.86 -9.80 -9.29
N PRO A 108 5.71 -9.85 -8.58
CA PRO A 108 4.70 -8.79 -8.67
C PRO A 108 5.21 -7.47 -8.10
N THR A 109 5.03 -6.39 -8.84
CA THR A 109 5.29 -5.01 -8.38
C THR A 109 4.05 -4.15 -8.62
N SER A 110 3.70 -3.30 -7.67
CA SER A 110 2.56 -2.39 -7.80
C SER A 110 2.92 -0.97 -7.38
N ILE A 111 2.18 0.00 -7.89
CA ILE A 111 2.27 1.40 -7.52
C ILE A 111 0.87 1.95 -7.26
N GLU A 112 0.74 2.69 -6.17
CA GLU A 112 -0.44 3.47 -5.81
C GLU A 112 -0.05 4.95 -5.69
N GLY A 113 -0.88 5.83 -6.19
CA GLY A 113 -0.67 7.28 -6.17
C GLY A 113 -1.88 8.04 -5.63
N PRO A 114 -1.91 9.37 -5.79
CA PRO A 114 -3.03 10.18 -5.36
C PRO A 114 -4.34 9.76 -6.05
N ASP A 115 -5.46 10.07 -5.39
CA ASP A 115 -6.82 9.82 -5.88
C ASP A 115 -7.12 8.34 -6.20
N GLY A 116 -6.38 7.41 -5.59
CA GLY A 116 -6.57 5.97 -5.77
C GLY A 116 -6.05 5.43 -7.10
N LYS A 117 -5.24 6.21 -7.83
CA LYS A 117 -4.56 5.72 -9.03
C LYS A 117 -3.70 4.51 -8.66
N ARG A 118 -3.87 3.42 -9.40
CA ARG A 118 -3.13 2.19 -9.17
C ARG A 118 -2.72 1.50 -10.46
N PHE A 119 -1.55 0.87 -10.42
CA PHE A 119 -1.10 -0.08 -11.42
C PHE A 119 -0.41 -1.26 -10.74
N GLU A 120 -0.58 -2.44 -11.33
CA GLU A 120 0.07 -3.67 -10.89
C GLU A 120 0.58 -4.41 -12.12
N THR A 121 1.83 -4.85 -12.06
CA THR A 121 2.44 -5.67 -13.11
C THR A 121 1.70 -6.99 -13.20
N ILE A 122 1.49 -7.52 -14.40
CA ILE A 122 1.07 -8.92 -14.55
C ILE A 122 2.24 -9.80 -14.07
N GLY A 123 2.05 -10.47 -12.92
CA GLY A 123 3.06 -11.29 -12.24
C GLY A 123 3.24 -12.68 -12.86
N PRO A 124 4.16 -13.50 -12.31
CA PRO A 124 4.24 -14.91 -12.63
C PRO A 124 2.93 -15.61 -12.23
N MET A 125 2.36 -16.39 -13.15
CA MET A 125 1.21 -17.29 -12.90
C MET A 125 1.70 -18.72 -12.71
#